data_AF-A0A8J6Z4Z3-F1
#
_entry.id   AF-A0A8J6Z4Z3-F1
#
_cell.length_a   1.000
_cell.length_b   1.000
_cell.length_c   1.000
_cell.angle_alpha   90.00
_cell.angle_beta   90.00
_cell.angle_gamma   90.00
#
_symmetry.space_group_name_H-M   'P 1'
#
loop_
_entity.id
_entity.type
_entity.pdbx_description
1 polymer ?
#
loop_
_entity_poly.entity_id
_entity_poly.type
_entity_poly.pdbx_seq_one_letter_code
_entity_poly.pdbx_strand_id
1 'polypeptide(L)'
;MRKIFSLIIAGIILSILFSCAPTTAKSFTIEQAVRITAMERGTRPAPNTYLSKKYIRNHLKKFRDGVSIVMGLESYNKYVVPSKTIGRADGCFVMPKYICDEIDKKFGGDISVYEKSLSFTEGYFSSQGGLVRLDIFDISDLNLRMPSGNEEGANSYWLPGGFTMGAIPEAVVDPIPKERARVKFY
;
A
#
# COMPACT_ATOMS: atom_id res chain seq x y z
N MET A 1 20.04 15.81 19.06
CA MET A 1 20.83 15.54 17.83
C MET A 1 20.25 14.43 16.93
N ARG A 2 19.64 13.35 17.44
CA ARG A 2 19.03 12.27 16.62
C ARG A 2 17.80 12.66 15.77
N LYS A 3 16.99 13.64 16.21
CA LYS A 3 15.80 14.09 15.45
C LYS A 3 16.13 14.87 14.16
N ILE A 4 17.25 15.61 14.14
CA ILE A 4 17.64 16.45 13.01
C ILE A 4 18.22 15.59 11.87
N PHE A 5 18.98 14.54 12.20
CA PHE A 5 19.49 13.57 11.23
C PHE A 5 18.38 12.77 10.52
N SER A 6 17.28 12.49 11.22
CA SER A 6 16.11 11.80 10.66
C SER A 6 15.36 12.64 9.62
N LEU A 7 15.31 13.97 9.79
CA LEU A 7 14.67 14.86 8.81
C LEU A 7 15.51 15.05 7.54
N ILE A 8 16.84 15.02 7.66
CA ILE A 8 17.75 15.18 6.51
C ILE A 8 17.70 13.95 5.59
N ILE A 9 17.65 12.74 6.17
CA ILE A 9 17.49 11.50 5.41
C ILE A 9 16.09 11.42 4.77
N ALA A 10 15.04 11.85 5.48
CA ALA A 10 13.70 11.97 4.91
C ALA A 10 13.64 12.95 3.73
N GLY A 11 14.37 14.07 3.79
CA GLY A 11 14.42 15.06 2.70
C GLY A 11 15.13 14.57 1.42
N ILE A 12 16.14 13.70 1.55
CA ILE A 12 16.91 13.16 0.41
C ILE A 12 16.20 11.96 -0.24
N ILE A 13 15.50 11.12 0.53
CA ILE A 13 14.72 10.01 -0.03
C ILE A 13 13.49 10.53 -0.81
N LEU A 14 12.94 11.67 -0.39
CA LEU A 14 11.72 12.23 -0.99
C LEU A 14 11.96 12.99 -2.31
N SER A 15 13.20 13.43 -2.58
CA SER A 15 13.55 14.15 -3.82
C SER A 15 13.69 13.23 -5.03
N ILE A 16 13.92 11.93 -4.85
CA ILE A 16 14.07 10.95 -5.94
C ILE A 16 12.70 10.47 -6.47
N LEU A 17 11.61 10.69 -5.71
CA LEU A 17 10.28 10.12 -5.99
C LEU A 17 9.40 10.93 -6.97
N PHE A 18 9.80 12.13 -7.41
CA PHE A 18 8.91 13.03 -8.15
C PHE A 18 9.45 13.57 -9.50
N SER A 19 10.35 12.84 -10.17
CA SER A 19 10.86 13.24 -11.50
C SER A 19 9.86 13.06 -12.67
N CYS A 20 8.60 12.68 -12.43
CA CYS A 20 7.65 12.37 -13.51
C CYS A 20 6.24 12.95 -13.32
N ALA A 21 6.11 14.16 -12.81
CA ALA A 21 4.82 14.87 -12.77
C ALA A 21 4.87 16.14 -13.65
N PRO A 22 4.04 16.23 -14.72
CA PRO A 22 4.01 17.42 -15.56
C PRO A 22 3.44 18.62 -14.80
N THR A 23 4.08 19.76 -15.04
CA THR A 23 3.81 21.10 -14.54
C THR A 23 2.38 21.55 -14.90
N THR A 24 1.67 22.17 -13.95
CA THR A 24 0.29 22.73 -14.02
C THR A 24 -0.88 21.81 -13.62
N ALA A 25 -0.81 21.29 -12.40
CA ALA A 25 -1.95 21.16 -11.49
C ALA A 25 -1.40 21.40 -10.08
N LYS A 26 -2.25 21.71 -9.07
CA LYS A 26 -1.84 21.73 -7.64
C LYS A 26 -1.13 20.39 -7.36
N SER A 27 0.18 20.36 -7.48
CA SER A 27 0.97 19.15 -7.37
C SER A 27 0.99 18.81 -5.88
N PHE A 28 0.69 17.57 -5.57
CA PHE A 28 0.85 17.08 -4.21
C PHE A 28 2.32 17.28 -3.82
N THR A 29 2.57 18.14 -2.83
CA THR A 29 3.94 18.55 -2.48
C THR A 29 4.49 17.75 -1.31
N ILE A 30 5.82 17.68 -1.24
CA ILE A 30 6.56 17.16 -0.08
C ILE A 30 6.09 17.81 1.22
N GLU A 31 5.91 19.13 1.23
CA GLU A 31 5.44 19.84 2.42
C GLU A 31 4.02 19.43 2.82
N GLN A 32 3.12 19.17 1.86
CA GLN A 32 1.79 18.64 2.17
C GLN A 32 1.90 17.24 2.76
N ALA A 33 2.77 16.39 2.21
CA ALA A 33 2.98 15.06 2.74
C ALA A 33 3.51 15.09 4.18
N VAL A 34 4.55 15.89 4.45
CA VAL A 34 5.12 16.08 5.79
C VAL A 34 4.09 16.65 6.76
N ARG A 35 3.29 17.64 6.34
CA ARG A 35 2.24 18.21 7.19
C ARG A 35 1.20 17.16 7.59
N ILE A 36 0.73 16.35 6.64
CA ILE A 36 -0.31 15.34 6.90
C ILE A 36 0.23 14.19 7.76
N THR A 37 1.44 13.71 7.51
CA THR A 37 2.01 12.59 8.31
C THR A 37 2.33 13.01 9.74
N ALA A 38 2.60 14.29 9.98
CA ALA A 38 2.79 14.86 11.32
C ALA A 38 1.48 15.00 12.14
N MET A 39 0.30 14.89 11.51
CA MET A 39 -0.98 14.93 12.20
C MET A 39 -1.26 13.62 12.92
N GLU A 40 -1.99 13.70 14.03
CA GLU A 40 -2.46 12.53 14.77
C GLU A 40 -3.39 11.68 13.91
N ARG A 41 -3.23 10.35 13.99
CA ARG A 41 -4.14 9.40 13.32
C ARG A 41 -5.57 9.64 13.83
N GLY A 42 -6.53 9.70 12.91
CA GLY A 42 -7.92 10.09 13.18
C GLY A 42 -8.22 11.54 12.83
N THR A 43 -7.20 12.42 12.76
CA THR A 43 -7.37 13.83 12.41
C THR A 43 -6.88 14.18 11.00
N ARG A 44 -6.23 13.24 10.29
CA ARG A 44 -5.67 13.48 8.96
C ARG A 44 -6.80 13.82 7.98
N PRO A 45 -6.61 14.83 7.10
CA PRO A 45 -7.67 15.31 6.24
C PRO A 45 -8.05 14.26 5.19
N ALA A 46 -9.31 14.30 4.74
CA ALA A 46 -9.77 13.42 3.67
C ALA A 46 -8.94 13.65 2.37
N PRO A 47 -8.61 12.60 1.61
CA PRO A 47 -7.79 12.72 0.40
C PRO A 47 -8.28 13.74 -0.63
N ASN A 48 -9.59 13.94 -0.75
CA ASN A 48 -10.19 14.90 -1.69
C ASN A 48 -9.98 16.38 -1.32
N THR A 49 -9.46 16.68 -0.14
CA THR A 49 -9.14 18.04 0.31
C THR A 49 -7.77 18.51 -0.21
N TYR A 50 -6.87 17.59 -0.53
CA TYR A 50 -5.52 17.88 -1.00
C TYR A 50 -5.14 17.20 -2.33
N LEU A 51 -5.89 16.18 -2.77
CA LEU A 51 -5.76 15.56 -4.10
C LEU A 51 -6.90 15.98 -5.02
N SER A 52 -6.57 16.28 -6.27
CA SER A 52 -7.59 16.60 -7.28
C SER A 52 -8.44 15.37 -7.62
N LYS A 53 -9.71 15.59 -7.99
CA LYS A 53 -10.60 14.53 -8.48
C LYS A 53 -10.00 13.75 -9.67
N LYS A 54 -9.28 14.44 -10.56
CA LYS A 54 -8.58 13.82 -11.71
C LYS A 54 -7.47 12.89 -11.24
N TYR A 55 -6.67 13.31 -10.26
CA TYR A 55 -5.62 12.48 -9.67
C TYR A 55 -6.20 11.22 -9.04
N ILE A 56 -7.17 11.37 -8.14
CA ILE A 56 -7.83 10.24 -7.47
C ILE A 56 -8.38 9.25 -8.49
N ARG A 57 -9.14 9.73 -9.48
CA ARG A 57 -9.69 8.87 -10.54
C ARG A 57 -8.61 8.12 -11.32
N ASN A 58 -7.54 8.81 -11.71
CA ASN A 58 -6.43 8.18 -12.45
C ASN A 58 -5.64 7.21 -11.58
N HIS A 59 -5.59 7.44 -10.27
CA HIS A 59 -4.96 6.51 -9.33
C HIS A 59 -5.76 5.23 -9.18
N LEU A 60 -7.04 5.34 -8.83
CA LEU A 60 -7.91 4.20 -8.59
C LEU A 60 -8.16 3.36 -9.85
N LYS A 61 -8.03 3.95 -11.05
CA LYS A 61 -8.06 3.21 -12.32
C LYS A 61 -7.03 2.08 -12.41
N LYS A 62 -5.89 2.19 -11.71
CA LYS A 62 -4.83 1.17 -11.72
C LYS A 62 -5.28 -0.18 -11.12
N PHE A 63 -6.33 -0.17 -10.31
CA PHE A 63 -6.81 -1.34 -9.55
C PHE A 63 -8.00 -2.04 -10.23
N ARG A 64 -8.40 -1.59 -11.43
CA ARG A 64 -9.61 -2.08 -12.12
C ARG A 64 -9.56 -3.56 -12.48
N ASP A 65 -8.36 -4.09 -12.73
CA ASP A 65 -8.15 -5.49 -13.12
C ASP A 65 -7.88 -6.39 -11.91
N GLY A 66 -8.37 -5.97 -10.74
CA GLY A 66 -8.21 -6.66 -9.48
C GLY A 66 -7.04 -6.14 -8.64
N VAL A 67 -6.97 -6.68 -7.43
CA VAL A 67 -6.01 -6.26 -6.42
C VAL A 67 -5.30 -7.46 -5.80
N SER A 68 -4.13 -7.21 -5.23
CA SER A 68 -3.36 -8.20 -4.48
C SER A 68 -3.04 -7.69 -3.07
N ILE A 69 -2.98 -8.64 -2.14
CA ILE A 69 -2.43 -8.48 -0.80
C ILE A 69 -1.26 -9.45 -0.67
N VAL A 70 -0.16 -9.00 -0.09
CA VAL A 70 1.00 -9.83 0.24
C VAL A 70 1.23 -9.75 1.75
N MET A 71 1.38 -10.90 2.40
CA MET A 71 1.64 -11.00 3.83
C MET A 71 2.48 -12.23 4.15
N GLY A 72 3.09 -12.30 5.35
CA GLY A 72 3.77 -13.51 5.81
C GLY A 72 2.78 -14.63 6.15
N LEU A 73 3.23 -15.89 6.07
CA LEU A 73 2.41 -17.07 6.36
C LEU A 73 1.88 -17.06 7.80
N GLU A 74 2.69 -16.67 8.78
CA GLU A 74 2.24 -16.48 10.16
C GLU A 74 1.09 -15.48 10.27
N SER A 75 1.18 -14.34 9.58
CA SER A 75 0.12 -13.32 9.56
C SER A 75 -1.15 -13.85 8.90
N TYR A 76 -1.02 -14.59 7.80
CA TYR A 76 -2.16 -15.24 7.14
C TYR A 76 -2.87 -16.23 8.08
N ASN A 77 -2.11 -17.10 8.74
CA ASN A 77 -2.66 -18.08 9.69
C ASN A 77 -3.31 -17.42 10.90
N LYS A 78 -2.75 -16.31 11.37
CA LYS A 78 -3.28 -15.59 12.53
C LYS A 78 -4.54 -14.79 12.22
N TYR A 79 -4.59 -14.11 11.08
CA TYR A 79 -5.64 -13.11 10.81
C TYR A 79 -6.64 -13.52 9.73
N VAL A 80 -6.23 -14.32 8.75
CA VAL A 80 -7.10 -14.69 7.62
C VAL A 80 -7.77 -16.04 7.85
N VAL A 81 -7.01 -17.06 8.25
CA VAL A 81 -7.56 -18.41 8.47
C VAL A 81 -8.76 -18.43 9.43
N PRO A 82 -8.72 -17.82 10.63
CA PRO A 82 -9.84 -17.86 11.56
C PRO A 82 -10.98 -16.87 11.23
N SER A 83 -10.77 -15.93 10.31
CA SER A 83 -11.73 -14.87 9.99
C SER A 83 -12.62 -15.23 8.79
N LYS A 84 -13.81 -14.63 8.72
CA LYS A 84 -14.67 -14.68 7.52
C LYS A 84 -14.24 -13.65 6.46
N THR A 85 -13.50 -12.62 6.86
CA THR A 85 -13.07 -11.53 5.98
C THR A 85 -11.57 -11.29 6.09
N ILE A 86 -10.97 -10.78 5.01
CA ILE A 86 -9.62 -10.24 4.97
C ILE A 86 -9.70 -8.73 5.18
N GLY A 87 -8.86 -8.20 6.06
CA GLY A 87 -8.88 -6.79 6.45
C GLY A 87 -9.60 -6.54 7.78
N ARG A 88 -9.49 -5.30 8.27
CA ARG A 88 -10.12 -4.83 9.49
C ARG A 88 -11.43 -4.12 9.17
N ALA A 89 -12.24 -3.81 10.18
CA ALA A 89 -13.54 -3.16 10.03
C ALA A 89 -13.50 -1.85 9.21
N ASP A 90 -12.38 -1.13 9.24
CA ASP A 90 -12.16 0.13 8.52
C ASP A 90 -11.49 -0.03 7.15
N GLY A 91 -11.13 -1.26 6.78
CA GLY A 91 -10.70 -1.65 5.44
C GLY A 91 -9.47 -2.54 5.38
N CYS A 92 -9.01 -2.74 4.14
CA CYS A 92 -7.81 -3.49 3.81
C CYS A 92 -6.97 -2.70 2.79
N PHE A 93 -5.68 -2.54 3.08
CA PHE A 93 -4.72 -1.97 2.15
C PHE A 93 -4.40 -2.98 1.05
N VAL A 94 -4.41 -2.52 -0.20
CA VAL A 94 -4.22 -3.35 -1.38
C VAL A 94 -3.33 -2.67 -2.40
N MET A 95 -2.67 -3.47 -3.24
CA MET A 95 -1.93 -3.00 -4.42
C MET A 95 -2.60 -3.49 -5.71
N PRO A 96 -2.34 -2.86 -6.88
CA PRO A 96 -2.83 -3.39 -8.15
C PRO A 96 -2.29 -4.80 -8.41
N LYS A 97 -3.17 -5.71 -8.84
CA LYS A 97 -2.77 -7.10 -9.07
C LYS A 97 -1.63 -7.24 -10.09
N TYR A 98 -1.64 -6.41 -11.14
CA TYR A 98 -0.61 -6.47 -12.18
C TYR A 98 0.81 -6.25 -11.63
N ILE A 99 0.97 -5.49 -10.54
CA ILE A 99 2.28 -5.30 -9.90
C ILE A 99 2.78 -6.64 -9.34
N CYS A 100 1.94 -7.36 -8.60
CA CYS A 100 2.30 -8.68 -8.11
C CYS A 100 2.53 -9.69 -9.24
N ASP A 101 1.80 -9.60 -10.36
CA ASP A 101 2.05 -10.44 -11.53
C ASP A 101 3.43 -10.20 -12.15
N GLU A 102 3.87 -8.94 -12.25
CA GLU A 102 5.21 -8.61 -12.75
C GLU A 102 6.34 -9.07 -11.82
N ILE A 103 6.10 -9.09 -10.50
CA ILE A 103 7.04 -9.65 -9.52
C ILE A 103 7.08 -11.18 -9.66
N ASP A 104 5.92 -11.83 -9.77
CA ASP A 104 5.79 -13.30 -9.90
C ASP A 104 6.53 -13.84 -11.14
N LYS A 105 6.50 -13.09 -12.26
CA LYS A 105 7.27 -13.43 -13.47
C LYS A 105 8.79 -13.49 -13.23
N LYS A 106 9.29 -12.75 -12.25
CA LYS A 106 10.72 -12.68 -11.89
C LYS A 106 11.06 -13.53 -10.67
N PHE A 107 10.06 -14.10 -9.99
CA PHE A 107 10.19 -14.71 -8.68
C PHE A 107 11.19 -15.88 -8.69
N GLY A 108 11.07 -16.81 -9.65
CA GLY A 108 12.04 -17.90 -9.81
C GLY A 108 12.23 -18.82 -8.59
N GLY A 109 11.34 -18.75 -7.59
CA GLY A 109 11.49 -19.47 -6.32
C GLY A 109 12.23 -18.68 -5.21
N ASP A 110 12.66 -17.44 -5.47
CA ASP A 110 13.39 -16.60 -4.51
C ASP A 110 12.49 -15.51 -3.92
N ILE A 111 12.12 -15.67 -2.64
CA ILE A 111 11.32 -14.71 -1.86
C ILE A 111 11.98 -13.33 -1.78
N SER A 112 13.31 -13.24 -1.86
CA SER A 112 14.02 -11.95 -1.85
C SER A 112 13.60 -11.04 -3.00
N VAL A 113 13.09 -11.60 -4.11
CA VAL A 113 12.54 -10.84 -5.24
C VAL A 113 11.30 -10.05 -4.83
N TYR A 114 10.39 -10.65 -4.05
CA TYR A 114 9.22 -9.96 -3.50
C TYR A 114 9.64 -8.90 -2.48
N GLU A 115 10.56 -9.24 -1.58
CA GLU A 115 11.03 -8.33 -0.53
C GLU A 115 11.63 -7.06 -1.13
N LYS A 116 12.57 -7.21 -2.07
CA LYS A 116 13.20 -6.08 -2.78
C LYS A 116 12.17 -5.26 -3.56
N SER A 117 11.28 -5.93 -4.31
CA SER A 117 10.28 -5.24 -5.15
C SER A 117 9.25 -4.45 -4.34
N LEU A 118 8.94 -4.91 -3.13
CA LEU A 118 7.95 -4.27 -2.25
C LEU A 118 8.61 -3.50 -1.08
N SER A 119 9.94 -3.36 -1.09
CA SER A 119 10.73 -2.66 -0.07
C SER A 119 10.60 -3.23 1.35
N PHE A 120 10.43 -4.55 1.49
CA PHE A 120 10.62 -5.24 2.76
C PHE A 120 12.10 -5.49 3.01
N THR A 121 12.48 -5.61 4.28
CA THR A 121 13.81 -6.09 4.67
C THR A 121 14.00 -7.52 4.20
N GLU A 122 15.21 -7.85 3.75
CA GLU A 122 15.57 -9.21 3.36
C GLU A 122 15.30 -10.21 4.50
N GLY A 123 14.66 -11.33 4.19
CA GLY A 123 14.26 -12.37 5.15
C GLY A 123 12.98 -12.07 5.94
N TYR A 124 12.30 -10.95 5.68
CA TYR A 124 11.04 -10.60 6.35
C TYR A 124 9.94 -11.65 6.20
N PHE A 125 9.76 -12.21 5.00
CA PHE A 125 8.72 -13.23 4.78
C PHE A 125 9.21 -14.62 5.19
N SER A 126 10.47 -14.96 4.94
CA SER A 126 11.06 -16.23 5.36
C SER A 126 11.03 -16.40 6.89
N SER A 127 11.27 -15.33 7.64
CA SER A 127 11.15 -15.34 9.11
C SER A 127 9.71 -15.50 9.62
N GLN A 128 8.71 -15.30 8.75
CA GLN A 128 7.29 -15.55 9.02
C GLN A 128 6.77 -16.85 8.40
N GLY A 129 7.67 -17.78 8.07
CA GLY A 129 7.33 -19.08 7.51
C GLY A 129 6.97 -19.09 6.02
N GLY A 130 7.22 -17.99 5.29
CA GLY A 130 6.97 -17.88 3.85
C GLY A 130 6.09 -16.70 3.47
N LEU A 131 5.82 -16.57 2.18
CA LEU A 131 5.02 -15.48 1.61
C LEU A 131 3.65 -16.01 1.18
N VAL A 132 2.60 -15.30 1.55
CA VAL A 132 1.24 -15.55 1.09
C VAL A 132 0.76 -14.37 0.28
N ARG A 133 0.30 -14.68 -0.94
CA ARG A 133 -0.34 -13.73 -1.84
C ARG A 133 -1.82 -14.05 -1.96
N LEU A 134 -2.67 -13.05 -1.85
CA LEU A 134 -4.11 -13.15 -2.05
C LEU A 134 -4.51 -12.25 -3.22
N ASP A 135 -5.11 -12.81 -4.27
CA ASP A 135 -5.65 -12.07 -5.40
C ASP A 135 -7.18 -11.96 -5.29
N ILE A 136 -7.71 -10.75 -5.49
CA ILE A 136 -9.15 -10.48 -5.57
C ILE A 136 -9.42 -9.87 -6.95
N PHE A 137 -10.26 -10.54 -7.74
CA PHE A 137 -10.50 -10.16 -9.14
C PHE A 137 -11.61 -9.14 -9.31
N ASP A 138 -12.73 -9.36 -8.61
CA ASP A 138 -13.87 -8.44 -8.62
C ASP A 138 -13.89 -7.64 -7.32
N ILE A 139 -13.75 -6.33 -7.46
CA ILE A 139 -13.74 -5.36 -6.37
C ILE A 139 -14.84 -4.30 -6.51
N SER A 140 -15.79 -4.51 -7.43
CA SER A 140 -16.78 -3.51 -7.83
C SER A 140 -17.65 -3.01 -6.68
N ASP A 141 -17.88 -3.87 -5.68
CA ASP A 141 -18.68 -3.64 -4.48
C ASP A 141 -17.82 -3.42 -3.22
N LEU A 142 -16.49 -3.39 -3.34
CA LEU A 142 -15.57 -3.28 -2.19
C LEU A 142 -15.11 -1.84 -1.90
N ASN A 143 -15.84 -0.83 -2.39
CA ASN A 143 -15.61 0.59 -2.08
C ASN A 143 -14.13 1.03 -2.17
N LEU A 144 -13.52 0.77 -3.32
CA LEU A 144 -12.14 1.15 -3.61
C LEU A 144 -11.94 2.67 -3.45
N ARG A 145 -11.01 3.06 -2.58
CA ARG A 145 -10.74 4.46 -2.24
C ARG A 145 -9.26 4.73 -1.97
N MET A 146 -8.90 6.01 -1.99
CA MET A 146 -7.58 6.45 -1.54
C MET A 146 -7.45 6.21 -0.03
N PRO A 147 -6.28 5.77 0.47
CA PRO A 147 -6.04 5.75 1.90
C PRO A 147 -5.99 7.18 2.45
N SER A 148 -6.57 7.37 3.62
CA SER A 148 -6.56 8.63 4.35
C SER A 148 -5.41 8.71 5.36
N GLY A 149 -4.87 7.56 5.75
CA GLY A 149 -3.93 7.42 6.85
C GLY A 149 -4.61 7.38 8.20
N ASN A 150 -5.94 7.41 8.27
CA ASN A 150 -6.70 7.23 9.50
C ASN A 150 -7.08 5.77 9.75
N GLU A 151 -6.86 4.90 8.76
CA GLU A 151 -7.08 3.47 8.87
C GLU A 151 -6.14 2.86 9.94
N GLU A 152 -6.61 1.89 10.71
CA GLU A 152 -5.86 1.18 11.75
C GLU A 152 -4.61 0.51 11.18
N GLY A 153 -4.70 0.04 9.92
CA GLY A 153 -3.58 -0.51 9.17
C GLY A 153 -2.51 0.51 8.75
N ALA A 154 -2.79 1.82 8.82
CA ALA A 154 -1.80 2.84 8.52
C ALA A 154 -0.76 2.93 9.65
N ASN A 155 0.49 2.63 9.31
CA ASN A 155 1.63 2.65 10.24
C ASN A 155 2.51 3.91 10.02
N SER A 156 3.67 3.97 10.67
CA SER A 156 4.62 5.09 10.56
C SER A 156 5.24 5.26 9.16
N TYR A 157 5.10 4.27 8.27
CA TYR A 157 5.58 4.30 6.90
C TYR A 157 4.51 4.70 5.89
N TRP A 158 3.25 4.84 6.32
CA TRP A 158 2.18 5.30 5.44
C TRP A 158 2.45 6.72 4.92
N LEU A 159 2.18 6.92 3.63
CA LEU A 159 2.32 8.21 2.95
C LEU A 159 0.98 8.63 2.32
N PRO A 160 0.60 9.91 2.42
CA PRO A 160 -0.51 10.44 1.65
C PRO A 160 -0.18 10.43 0.16
N GLY A 161 -1.22 10.35 -0.68
CA GLY A 161 -1.07 10.29 -2.14
C GLY A 161 -1.26 8.89 -2.74
N GLY A 162 -1.37 7.84 -1.92
CA GLY A 162 -1.71 6.49 -2.37
C GLY A 162 -0.53 5.73 -2.99
N PHE A 163 0.68 5.96 -2.51
CA PHE A 163 1.85 5.17 -2.87
C PHE A 163 2.59 4.76 -1.61
N THR A 164 3.13 3.55 -1.62
CA THR A 164 4.09 3.13 -0.59
C THR A 164 5.41 3.90 -0.75
N MET A 165 6.29 3.82 0.25
CA MET A 165 7.64 4.39 0.16
C MET A 165 8.45 3.84 -1.03
N GLY A 166 8.16 2.61 -1.47
CA GLY A 166 8.74 1.97 -2.65
C GLY A 166 8.07 2.36 -3.97
N ALA A 167 7.27 3.44 -4.00
CA ALA A 167 6.54 3.92 -5.18
C ALA A 167 5.53 2.92 -5.77
N ILE A 168 5.07 1.94 -4.99
CA ILE A 168 4.00 1.03 -5.40
C ILE A 168 2.64 1.70 -5.17
N PRO A 169 1.73 1.74 -6.17
CA PRO A 169 0.38 2.25 -5.96
C PRO A 169 -0.34 1.47 -4.85
N GLU A 170 -0.99 2.19 -3.96
CA GLU A 170 -1.74 1.67 -2.81
C GLU A 170 -3.15 2.28 -2.77
N ALA A 171 -4.12 1.46 -2.37
CA ALA A 171 -5.50 1.85 -2.13
C ALA A 171 -6.05 1.11 -0.90
N VAL A 172 -7.24 1.51 -0.47
CA VAL A 172 -8.01 0.80 0.57
C VAL A 172 -9.32 0.31 -0.05
N VAL A 173 -9.72 -0.90 0.31
CA VAL A 173 -11.04 -1.47 0.05
C VAL A 173 -11.72 -1.81 1.37
N ASP A 174 -13.02 -2.05 1.35
CA ASP A 174 -13.76 -2.60 2.48
C ASP A 174 -13.29 -4.04 2.82
N PRO A 175 -13.62 -4.57 4.02
CA PRO A 175 -13.32 -5.95 4.35
C PRO A 175 -13.77 -6.93 3.25
N ILE A 176 -12.86 -7.80 2.84
CA ILE A 176 -13.08 -8.69 1.69
C ILE A 176 -13.57 -10.04 2.21
N PRO A 177 -14.72 -10.58 1.76
CA PRO A 177 -15.10 -11.95 2.07
C PRO A 177 -13.98 -12.92 1.65
N LYS A 178 -13.50 -13.75 2.58
CA LYS A 178 -12.30 -14.58 2.40
C LYS A 178 -12.41 -15.51 1.19
N GLU A 179 -13.60 -16.01 0.91
CA GLU A 179 -13.93 -16.88 -0.21
C GLU A 179 -13.70 -16.24 -1.60
N ARG A 180 -13.61 -14.90 -1.69
CA ARG A 180 -13.30 -14.20 -2.95
C ARG A 180 -11.81 -14.20 -3.27
N ALA A 181 -10.95 -14.54 -2.31
CA ALA A 181 -9.51 -14.50 -2.49
C ALA A 181 -8.98 -15.79 -3.10
N ARG A 182 -8.21 -15.67 -4.19
CA ARG A 182 -7.36 -16.76 -4.68
C ARG A 182 -6.00 -16.68 -3.97
N VAL A 183 -5.71 -17.68 -3.16
CA VAL A 183 -4.50 -17.72 -2.32
C VAL A 183 -3.38 -18.49 -3.02
N LYS A 184 -2.17 -17.93 -2.99
CA LYS A 184 -0.92 -18.58 -3.39
C LYS A 184 0.07 -18.57 -2.21
N PHE A 185 0.73 -19.69 -2.02
CA PHE A 185 1.76 -19.88 -0.99
C PHE A 185 3.11 -20.04 -1.68
N TYR A 186 4.12 -19.34 -1.16
CA TYR A 186 5.49 -19.33 -1.64
C TYR A 186 6.46 -19.57 -0.48
#